data_AF-A0A848X944-F1
#
_entry.id   AF-A0A848X944-F1
#
_cell.length_a   1.000
_cell.length_b   1.000
_cell.length_c   1.000
_cell.angle_alpha   90.00
_cell.angle_beta   90.00
_cell.angle_gamma   90.00
#
_symmetry.space_group_name_H-M   'P 1'
#
loop_
_entity.id
_entity.type
_entity.pdbx_description
1 polymer ?
#
loop_
_entity_poly.entity_id
_entity_poly.type
_entity_poly.pdbx_seq_one_letter_code
_entity_poly.pdbx_strand_id
1 'polypeptide(L)'
;MVSREDLESYLIRMDLDYEEIDPGMFLVRGRNHGFPFVVHHDEALLLIRMKLMDMSETNESRELFRTLLQLNASEVVHGAYGIEEDELIISDTLELETLDFHELRASMESIELAAATHMETIRDLAGAEAAAKGAED
;
A
#
# COMPACT_ATOMS: atom_id res chain seq x y z
N MET A 1 -17.24 10.63 12.42
CA MET A 1 -16.46 10.49 11.18
C MET A 1 -15.11 11.13 11.40
N VAL A 2 -14.05 10.39 11.13
CA VAL A 2 -12.66 10.85 11.21
C VAL A 2 -12.44 11.99 10.21
N SER A 3 -12.04 13.15 10.71
CA SER A 3 -11.67 14.30 9.88
C SER A 3 -10.22 14.19 9.37
N ARG A 4 -9.82 15.11 8.48
CA ARG A 4 -8.42 15.21 8.05
C ARG A 4 -7.46 15.50 9.21
N GLU A 5 -7.87 16.38 10.14
CA GLU A 5 -7.08 16.70 11.33
C GLU A 5 -6.91 15.49 12.28
N ASP A 6 -7.95 14.65 12.38
CA ASP A 6 -7.89 13.39 13.14
C ASP A 6 -6.94 12.39 12.48
N LEU A 7 -7.00 12.27 11.14
CA LEU A 7 -6.10 11.43 10.36
C LEU A 7 -4.64 11.86 10.56
N GLU A 8 -4.34 13.15 10.41
CA GLU A 8 -3.01 13.71 10.66
C GLU A 8 -2.52 13.39 12.08
N SER A 9 -3.40 13.52 13.07
CA SER A 9 -3.10 13.17 14.46
C SER A 9 -2.75 11.68 14.62
N TYR A 10 -3.41 10.79 13.87
CA TYR A 10 -3.08 9.36 13.85
C TYR A 10 -1.71 9.11 13.21
N LEU A 11 -1.41 9.75 12.07
CA LEU A 11 -0.13 9.65 11.39
C LEU A 11 1.03 10.12 12.28
N ILE A 12 0.87 11.27 12.94
CA ILE A 12 1.84 11.79 13.93
C ILE A 12 2.04 10.81 15.08
N ARG A 13 0.94 10.23 15.59
CA ARG A 13 1.00 9.26 16.70
C ARG A 13 1.68 7.95 16.30
N MET A 14 1.59 7.55 15.03
CA MET A 14 2.36 6.42 14.47
C MET A 14 3.81 6.79 14.16
N ASP A 15 4.19 8.06 14.34
CA ASP A 15 5.54 8.56 14.11
C ASP A 15 5.95 8.40 12.63
N LEU A 16 4.98 8.65 11.74
CA LEU A 16 5.11 8.64 10.29
C LEU A 16 5.26 10.07 9.77
N ASP A 17 6.09 10.22 8.74
CA ASP A 17 6.17 11.46 7.98
C ASP A 17 5.06 11.46 6.93
N TYR A 18 4.41 12.61 6.73
CA TYR A 18 3.36 12.76 5.72
C TYR A 18 3.43 14.11 5.03
N GLU A 19 3.02 14.14 3.77
CA GLU A 19 2.95 15.34 2.92
C GLU A 19 1.63 15.31 2.14
N GLU A 20 0.83 16.37 2.19
CA GLU A 20 -0.35 16.51 1.34
C GLU A 20 0.10 16.89 -0.07
N ILE A 21 -0.11 15.98 -1.03
CA ILE A 21 0.31 16.14 -2.43
C ILE A 21 -0.81 16.64 -3.34
N ASP A 22 -2.06 16.46 -2.91
CA ASP A 22 -3.29 16.97 -3.53
C ASP A 22 -4.37 17.05 -2.41
N PRO A 23 -5.45 17.85 -2.52
CA PRO A 23 -6.44 17.99 -1.45
C PRO A 23 -6.99 16.65 -0.97
N GLY A 24 -6.72 16.31 0.30
CA GLY A 24 -7.12 15.04 0.92
C GLY A 24 -6.25 13.84 0.55
N MET A 25 -5.22 14.00 -0.27
CA MET A 25 -4.28 12.95 -0.66
C MET A 25 -2.91 13.17 -0.01
N PHE A 26 -2.50 12.21 0.80
CA PHE A 26 -1.30 12.27 1.61
C PHE A 26 -0.32 11.19 1.17
N LEU A 27 0.92 11.60 0.93
CA LEU A 27 2.06 10.71 0.75
C LEU A 27 2.69 10.45 2.12
N VAL A 28 2.53 9.23 2.63
CA VAL A 28 2.94 8.83 3.97
C VAL A 28 4.16 7.90 3.89
N ARG A 29 5.16 8.13 4.73
CA ARG A 29 6.40 7.35 4.77
C ARG A 29 6.80 7.00 6.21
N GLY A 30 7.22 5.75 6.40
CA GLY A 30 7.88 5.35 7.64
C GLY A 30 9.30 5.92 7.73
N ARG A 31 9.73 6.31 8.93
CA ARG A 31 11.05 6.93 9.16
C ARG A 31 12.26 6.02 8.90
N ASN A 32 12.04 4.71 8.69
CA ASN A 32 13.09 3.72 8.41
C ASN A 32 13.09 3.22 6.95
N HIS A 33 12.74 4.07 5.97
CA HIS A 33 12.74 3.74 4.54
C HIS A 33 11.82 2.57 4.15
N GLY A 34 10.60 2.53 4.71
CA GLY A 34 9.54 1.63 4.25
C GLY A 34 8.96 2.06 2.89
N PHE A 35 8.17 1.18 2.26
CA PHE A 35 7.45 1.54 1.03
C PHE A 35 6.48 2.70 1.30
N PRO A 36 6.43 3.73 0.44
CA PRO A 36 5.53 4.85 0.63
C PRO A 36 4.08 4.43 0.46
N PHE A 37 3.21 5.00 1.28
CA PHE A 37 1.76 4.90 1.15
C PHE A 37 1.19 6.16 0.53
N VAL A 38 0.17 6.00 -0.30
CA VAL A 38 -0.76 7.06 -0.67
C VAL A 38 -2.04 6.85 0.12
N VAL A 39 -2.37 7.79 0.99
CA VAL A 39 -3.59 7.79 1.80
C VAL A 39 -4.51 8.87 1.27
N HIS A 40 -5.70 8.50 0.80
CA HIS A 40 -6.69 9.41 0.26
C HIS A 40 -7.91 9.45 1.17
N HIS A 41 -8.13 10.60 1.79
CA HIS A 41 -9.31 10.92 2.60
C HIS A 41 -10.40 11.47 1.68
N ASP A 42 -11.38 10.62 1.37
CA ASP A 42 -12.55 10.93 0.55
C ASP A 42 -13.82 10.89 1.41
N GLU A 43 -14.89 11.60 1.02
CA GLU A 43 -16.04 12.01 1.85
C GLU A 43 -16.50 11.00 2.92
N ALA A 44 -16.53 9.70 2.62
CA ALA A 44 -16.91 8.64 3.57
C ALA A 44 -15.84 7.55 3.76
N LEU A 45 -14.78 7.54 2.95
CA LEU A 45 -13.83 6.43 2.85
C LEU A 45 -12.39 6.94 2.95
N LEU A 46 -11.55 6.17 3.63
CA LEU A 46 -10.11 6.32 3.59
C LEU A 46 -9.53 5.22 2.69
N LEU A 47 -8.94 5.60 1.57
CA LEU A 47 -8.22 4.68 0.69
C LEU A 47 -6.74 4.68 1.07
N ILE A 48 -6.18 3.51 1.31
CA ILE A 48 -4.75 3.32 1.59
C ILE A 48 -4.19 2.53 0.43
N ARG A 49 -3.15 3.04 -0.23
CA ARG A 49 -2.51 2.39 -1.38
C ARG A 49 -1.01 2.35 -1.22
N MET A 50 -0.39 1.25 -1.62
CA MET A 50 1.05 1.10 -1.74
C MET A 50 1.38 0.60 -3.14
N LYS A 51 2.20 1.37 -3.88
CA LYS A 51 2.78 0.90 -5.14
C LYS A 51 3.88 -0.12 -4.83
N LEU A 52 3.80 -1.27 -5.48
CA LEU A 52 4.79 -2.33 -5.35
C LEU A 52 5.79 -2.28 -6.50
N MET A 53 5.31 -2.25 -7.74
CA MET A 53 6.16 -2.21 -8.92
C MET A 53 5.41 -1.73 -10.16
N ASP A 54 6.18 -1.34 -11.17
CA ASP A 54 5.68 -1.07 -12.50
C ASP A 54 5.51 -2.38 -13.28
N MET A 55 4.38 -2.53 -13.97
CA MET A 55 4.06 -3.72 -14.76
C MET A 55 4.51 -3.59 -16.21
N SER A 56 4.83 -2.39 -16.69
CA SER A 56 5.16 -2.12 -18.11
C SER A 56 6.37 -2.91 -18.63
N GLU A 57 7.30 -3.28 -17.75
CA GLU A 57 8.50 -4.08 -18.07
C GLU A 57 8.40 -5.53 -17.60
N THR A 58 7.22 -5.99 -17.18
CA THR A 58 7.02 -7.33 -16.61
C THR A 58 6.46 -8.34 -17.62
N ASN A 59 6.69 -9.62 -17.34
CA ASN A 59 6.02 -10.70 -18.03
C ASN A 59 4.66 -10.97 -17.37
N GLU A 60 3.61 -10.39 -17.93
CA GLU A 60 2.23 -10.63 -17.53
C GLU A 60 1.79 -12.08 -17.77
N SER A 61 2.10 -12.94 -16.80
CA SER A 61 1.79 -14.37 -16.89
C SER A 61 0.48 -14.71 -16.20
N ARG A 62 -0.21 -15.73 -16.72
CA ARG A 62 -1.38 -16.32 -16.04
C ARG A 62 -1.04 -16.80 -14.63
N GLU A 63 0.20 -17.22 -14.41
CA GLU A 63 0.68 -17.69 -13.12
C GLU A 63 0.76 -16.55 -12.11
N LEU A 64 1.35 -15.41 -12.48
CA LEU A 64 1.39 -14.21 -11.65
C LEU A 64 -0.03 -13.80 -11.18
N PHE A 65 -0.97 -13.64 -12.11
CA PHE A 65 -2.33 -13.22 -11.76
C PHE A 65 -3.08 -14.25 -10.92
N ARG A 66 -2.85 -15.54 -11.17
CA ARG A 66 -3.41 -16.61 -10.32
C ARG A 66 -2.87 -16.53 -8.91
N THR A 67 -1.56 -16.32 -8.76
CA THR A 67 -0.90 -16.19 -7.46
C THR A 67 -1.43 -14.97 -6.71
N LEU A 68 -1.53 -13.80 -7.34
CA LEU A 68 -2.09 -12.59 -6.70
C LEU A 68 -3.51 -12.82 -6.18
N LEU A 69 -4.38 -13.46 -6.97
CA LEU A 69 -5.74 -13.81 -6.54
C LEU A 69 -5.77 -14.83 -5.39
N GLN A 70 -4.82 -15.77 -5.35
CA GLN A 70 -4.70 -16.73 -4.26
C GLN A 70 -4.21 -16.04 -2.98
N LEU A 71 -3.19 -15.19 -3.08
CA LEU A 71 -2.68 -14.40 -1.95
C LEU A 71 -3.78 -13.52 -1.34
N ASN A 72 -4.58 -12.85 -2.17
CA ASN A 72 -5.76 -12.09 -1.73
C ASN A 72 -6.75 -12.94 -0.91
N ALA A 73 -6.84 -14.24 -1.19
CA ALA A 73 -7.79 -15.13 -0.52
C ALA A 73 -7.21 -15.81 0.73
N SER A 74 -5.90 -16.05 0.81
CA SER A 74 -5.30 -16.88 1.85
C SER A 74 -4.33 -16.17 2.79
N GLU A 75 -3.67 -15.10 2.35
CA GLU A 75 -2.54 -14.50 3.09
C GLU A 75 -2.72 -13.01 3.37
N VAL A 76 -3.46 -12.28 2.53
CA VAL A 76 -3.77 -10.87 2.76
C VAL A 76 -4.91 -10.74 3.77
N VAL A 77 -4.62 -10.15 4.93
CA VAL A 77 -5.61 -9.92 6.00
C VAL A 77 -6.40 -8.62 5.75
N HIS A 78 -5.70 -7.56 5.36
CA HIS A 78 -6.28 -6.26 5.00
C HIS A 78 -5.85 -5.86 3.60
N GLY A 79 -6.81 -5.32 2.84
CA GLY A 79 -6.62 -4.90 1.46
C GLY A 79 -6.60 -6.04 0.44
N ALA A 80 -6.17 -5.71 -0.77
CA ALA A 80 -6.04 -6.63 -1.88
C ALA A 80 -5.00 -6.12 -2.89
N TYR A 81 -4.31 -7.04 -3.55
CA TYR A 81 -3.53 -6.76 -4.75
C TYR A 81 -4.45 -6.36 -5.90
N GLY A 82 -4.04 -5.32 -6.63
CA GLY A 82 -4.72 -4.79 -7.81
C GLY A 82 -3.75 -4.18 -8.80
N ILE A 83 -4.26 -3.84 -9.99
CA ILE A 83 -3.49 -3.12 -11.02
C ILE A 83 -4.20 -1.81 -11.30
N GLU A 84 -3.47 -0.70 -11.26
CA GLU A 84 -3.93 0.64 -11.57
C GLU A 84 -2.88 1.33 -12.45
N GLU A 85 -3.28 1.82 -13.62
CA GLU A 85 -2.36 2.55 -14.54
C GLU A 85 -1.03 1.81 -14.83
N ASP A 86 -1.10 0.50 -15.09
CA ASP A 86 0.07 -0.38 -15.28
C ASP A 86 1.02 -0.47 -14.05
N GLU A 87 0.52 -0.14 -12.86
CA GLU A 87 1.22 -0.34 -11.59
C GLU A 87 0.57 -1.46 -10.79
N LEU A 88 1.40 -2.39 -10.28
CA LEU A 88 0.94 -3.34 -9.28
C LEU A 88 0.88 -2.63 -7.92
N ILE A 89 -0.31 -2.61 -7.34
CA ILE A 89 -0.57 -1.99 -6.04
C ILE A 89 -1.15 -3.01 -5.07
N ILE A 90 -1.05 -2.70 -3.79
CA ILE A 90 -1.91 -3.27 -2.75
C ILE A 90 -2.67 -2.12 -2.10
N SER A 91 -3.98 -2.29 -1.95
CA SER A 91 -4.87 -1.24 -1.46
C SER A 91 -5.88 -1.75 -0.45
N ASP A 92 -6.22 -0.92 0.53
CA ASP A 92 -7.32 -1.16 1.47
C ASP A 92 -8.25 0.06 1.53
N THR A 93 -9.48 -0.15 1.95
CA THR A 93 -10.51 0.89 2.03
C THR A 93 -11.20 0.79 3.39
N LEU A 94 -11.14 1.87 4.17
CA LEU A 94 -11.70 1.94 5.51
C LEU A 94 -12.84 2.96 5.57
N GLU A 95 -13.88 2.67 6.37
CA GLU A 95 -15.03 3.56 6.56
C GLU A 95 -14.71 4.64 7.59
N LEU A 96 -14.74 5.91 7.17
CA LEU A 96 -14.39 7.04 8.05
C LEU A 96 -15.37 7.21 9.22
N GLU A 97 -16.60 6.70 9.12
CA GLU A 97 -17.61 6.85 10.18
C GLU A 97 -17.17 6.17 11.47
N THR A 98 -16.60 4.97 11.36
CA THR A 98 -16.20 4.12 12.49
C THR A 98 -14.69 4.01 12.69
N LEU A 99 -13.90 4.53 11.74
CA LEU A 99 -12.45 4.42 11.76
C LEU A 99 -11.85 4.91 13.08
N ASP A 100 -10.96 4.11 13.65
CA ASP A 100 -10.11 4.50 14.76
C ASP A 100 -8.61 4.34 14.45
N PHE A 101 -7.80 4.81 15.39
CA PHE A 101 -6.33 4.73 15.30
C PHE A 101 -5.82 3.29 15.14
N HIS A 102 -6.44 2.32 15.82
CA HIS A 102 -5.98 0.94 15.81
C HIS A 102 -6.32 0.25 14.49
N GLU A 103 -7.48 0.54 13.91
CA GLU A 103 -7.89 0.05 12.60
C GLU A 103 -6.96 0.58 11.50
N LEU A 104 -6.71 1.90 11.46
CA LEU A 104 -5.77 2.49 10.49
C LEU A 104 -4.38 1.85 10.59
N ARG A 105 -3.85 1.76 11.81
CA ARG A 105 -2.52 1.16 12.03
C ARG A 105 -2.48 -0.30 11.62
N ALA A 106 -3.49 -1.09 11.99
CA ALA A 106 -3.55 -2.51 11.64
C ALA A 106 -3.61 -2.73 10.13
N SER A 107 -4.38 -1.90 9.40
CA SER A 107 -4.44 -1.94 7.94
C SER A 107 -3.08 -1.63 7.31
N MET A 108 -2.42 -0.54 7.73
CA MET A 108 -1.09 -0.17 7.22
C MET A 108 -0.04 -1.25 7.51
N GLU A 109 0.06 -1.73 8.75
CA GLU A 109 1.00 -2.79 9.15
C GLU A 109 0.75 -4.10 8.39
N SER A 110 -0.52 -4.46 8.17
CA SER A 110 -0.89 -5.65 7.39
C SER A 110 -0.47 -5.52 5.92
N ILE A 111 -0.65 -4.34 5.31
CA ILE A 111 -0.21 -4.09 3.94
C ILE A 111 1.32 -4.17 3.85
N GLU A 112 2.06 -3.53 4.76
CA GLU A 112 3.52 -3.60 4.80
C GLU A 112 4.00 -5.06 4.92
N LEU A 113 3.38 -5.84 5.79
CA LEU A 113 3.73 -7.25 5.99
C LEU A 113 3.46 -8.09 4.75
N ALA A 114 2.29 -7.91 4.11
CA ALA A 114 1.95 -8.63 2.88
C ALA A 114 2.94 -8.30 1.76
N ALA A 115 3.26 -7.01 1.57
CA ALA A 115 4.27 -6.57 0.62
C ALA A 115 5.63 -7.20 0.94
N ALA A 116 6.13 -7.05 2.16
CA ALA A 116 7.43 -7.61 2.56
C ALA A 116 7.51 -9.13 2.37
N THR A 117 6.41 -9.86 2.60
CA THR A 117 6.37 -11.32 2.53
C THR A 117 6.25 -11.85 1.10
N HIS A 118 5.45 -11.21 0.25
CA HIS A 118 5.11 -11.77 -1.08
C HIS A 118 5.93 -11.15 -2.21
N MET A 119 6.60 -10.02 -1.99
CA MET A 119 7.27 -9.28 -3.05
C MET A 119 8.34 -10.08 -3.79
N GLU A 120 9.09 -10.95 -3.12
CA GLU A 120 10.08 -11.80 -3.78
C GLU A 120 9.42 -12.76 -4.78
N THR A 121 8.41 -13.51 -4.33
CA THR A 121 7.64 -14.41 -5.20
C THR A 121 6.94 -13.68 -6.34
N ILE A 122 6.38 -12.49 -6.07
CA ILE A 122 5.72 -11.67 -7.10
C ILE A 122 6.74 -11.22 -8.16
N ARG A 123 7.92 -10.74 -7.76
CA ARG A 123 8.97 -10.31 -8.69
C ARG A 123 9.46 -11.46 -9.56
N ASP A 124 9.68 -12.63 -8.97
CA ASP A 124 10.11 -13.83 -9.69
C ASP A 124 9.09 -14.23 -10.77
N LEU A 125 7.80 -14.22 -10.43
CA LEU A 125 6.71 -14.54 -11.36
C LEU A 125 6.48 -13.46 -12.42
N ALA A 126 6.74 -12.19 -12.08
CA ALA A 126 6.69 -11.06 -12.98
C ALA A 126 7.90 -11.03 -13.94
N GLY A 127 8.93 -11.85 -13.70
CA GLY A 127 10.17 -11.82 -14.48
C GLY A 127 10.91 -10.48 -14.36
N ALA A 128 10.62 -9.71 -13.30
CA ALA A 128 11.30 -8.45 -13.05
C ALA A 128 12.70 -8.77 -12.48
N GLU A 129 13.74 -8.56 -13.29
CA GLU A 129 15.11 -8.56 -12.75
C GLU A 129 15.20 -7.53 -11.62
N ALA A 130 15.84 -7.92 -10.52
CA ALA A 130 15.90 -7.15 -9.29
C ALA A 130 16.30 -5.69 -9.55
N ALA A 131 15.33 -4.77 -9.50
CA ALA A 131 15.57 -3.34 -9.33
C ALA A 131 16.02 -3.08 -7.88
N ALA A 132 17.17 -3.64 -7.51
CA ALA A 132 17.90 -3.40 -6.28
C ALA A 132 19.29 -2.86 -6.66
N LYS A 133 19.32 -1.64 -7.22
CA LYS A 133 20.50 -0.75 -7.20
C LYS A 133 20.09 0.65 -7.65
N GLY A 134 19.78 1.50 -6.66
CA GLY A 134 19.42 2.89 -6.91
C GLY A 134 19.16 3.68 -5.64
N ALA A 135 20.03 3.53 -4.63
CA ALA A 135 20.12 4.44 -3.48
C ALA A 135 21.51 4.32 -2.83
N GLU A 136 22.56 4.38 -3.65
CA GLU A 136 23.89 4.82 -3.22
C GLU A 136 24.32 5.85 -4.26
N ASP A 137 24.05 7.11 -3.97
CA ASP A 137 24.88 8.28 -4.30
C ASP A 137 24.44 9.47 -3.42
#